data_AF-A0A5Q0JZL2-F1
#
_entry.id   AF-A0A5Q0JZL2-F1
#
_cell.length_a   1.000
_cell.length_b   1.000
_cell.length_c   1.000
_cell.angle_alpha   90.00
_cell.angle_beta   90.00
_cell.angle_gamma   90.00
#
_symmetry.space_group_name_H-M   'P 1'
#
loop_
_entity.id
_entity.type
_entity.pdbx_description
1 polymer ?
#
loop_
_entity_poly.entity_id
_entity_poly.type
_entity_poly.pdbx_seq_one_letter_code
_entity_poly.pdbx_strand_id
1 'polypeptide(L)'
;MAIEVKKAILKSSFFLIPILVYSFFEAVPLIKFLYGDDFQVSGEVFKIYILRYSLSVMAFSVFMGSIGLEKKSNFVILLSAVIGLGLNIILIPIYGVKGASWATVISSLSTISVSFFFIKRRLNLNIINFFPITNYLIIVLVSIIVYTPFYILNKYFELKWFVVIFSVIYYLVTLILLNIKFKILNIKKILINI
;
A
#
# COMPACT_ATOMS: atom_id res chain seq x y z
N MET A 1 -9.15 -13.01 -18.34
CA MET A 1 -9.63 -11.93 -17.46
C MET A 1 -9.39 -12.16 -15.96
N ALA A 2 -10.17 -12.97 -15.22
CA ALA A 2 -10.02 -13.07 -13.74
C ALA A 2 -8.62 -13.55 -13.28
N ILE A 3 -8.02 -14.50 -14.00
CA ILE A 3 -6.64 -14.99 -13.75
C ILE A 3 -5.60 -13.88 -13.97
N GLU A 4 -5.78 -13.04 -14.99
CA GLU A 4 -4.85 -11.95 -15.32
C GLU A 4 -4.92 -10.84 -14.29
N VAL A 5 -6.14 -10.48 -13.84
CA VAL A 5 -6.35 -9.54 -12.73
C VAL A 5 -5.65 -10.05 -11.47
N LYS A 6 -5.82 -11.33 -11.15
CA LYS A 6 -5.17 -11.95 -9.99
C LYS A 6 -3.64 -11.89 -10.09
N LYS A 7 -3.07 -12.15 -11.27
CA LYS A 7 -1.63 -12.02 -11.54
C LYS A 7 -1.14 -10.58 -11.43
N ALA A 8 -1.91 -9.61 -11.95
CA ALA A 8 -1.58 -8.20 -11.86
C ALA A 8 -1.58 -7.72 -10.40
N ILE A 9 -2.61 -8.06 -9.63
CA ILE A 9 -2.68 -7.75 -8.19
C ILE A 9 -1.50 -8.37 -7.45
N LEU A 10 -1.19 -9.65 -7.71
CA LEU A 10 -0.06 -10.33 -7.09
C LEU A 10 1.26 -9.60 -7.40
N LYS A 11 1.49 -9.25 -8.66
CA LYS A 11 2.72 -8.55 -9.10
C LYS A 11 2.83 -7.16 -8.50
N SER A 12 1.74 -6.39 -8.50
CA SER A 12 1.72 -5.06 -7.85
C SER A 12 1.96 -5.17 -6.35
N SER A 13 1.32 -6.15 -5.69
CA SER A 13 1.51 -6.40 -4.24
C SER A 13 2.96 -6.78 -3.93
N PHE A 14 3.58 -7.61 -4.77
CA PHE A 14 4.96 -8.06 -4.62
C PHE A 14 5.95 -6.89 -4.53
N PHE A 15 5.73 -5.81 -5.29
CA PHE A 15 6.59 -4.62 -5.25
C PHE A 15 6.13 -3.59 -4.21
N LEU A 16 4.83 -3.31 -4.15
CA LEU A 16 4.28 -2.21 -3.35
C LEU A 16 4.33 -2.51 -1.84
N ILE A 17 3.92 -3.71 -1.43
CA ILE A 17 3.70 -4.03 -0.02
C ILE A 17 4.98 -3.95 0.83
N PRO A 18 6.15 -4.46 0.40
CA PRO A 18 7.39 -4.27 1.15
C PRO A 18 7.68 -2.79 1.43
N ILE A 19 7.51 -1.92 0.43
CA ILE A 19 7.72 -0.47 0.57
C ILE A 19 6.76 0.08 1.63
N LEU A 20 5.47 -0.24 1.54
CA LEU A 20 4.46 0.24 2.49
C LEU A 20 4.75 -0.24 3.92
N VAL A 21 5.16 -1.49 4.10
CA VAL A 21 5.49 -2.03 5.42
C VAL A 21 6.67 -1.29 6.03
N TYR A 22 7.76 -1.14 5.30
CA TYR A 22 8.93 -0.40 5.80
C TYR A 22 8.56 1.05 6.13
N SER A 23 7.92 1.74 5.20
CA SER A 23 7.52 3.14 5.38
C SER A 23 6.54 3.32 6.54
N PHE A 24 5.67 2.34 6.82
CA PHE A 24 4.72 2.44 7.92
C PHE A 24 5.40 2.36 9.29
N PHE A 25 6.34 1.43 9.45
CA PHE A 25 7.05 1.28 10.72
C PHE A 25 8.12 2.35 10.92
N GLU A 26 8.81 2.75 9.86
CA GLU A 26 9.90 3.75 9.90
C GLU A 26 9.43 5.16 9.49
N ALA A 27 8.13 5.44 9.52
CA ALA A 27 7.56 6.70 9.05
C ALA A 27 8.20 7.93 9.70
N VAL A 28 8.32 7.92 11.03
CA VAL A 28 8.88 9.04 11.80
C VAL A 28 10.39 9.19 11.56
N PRO A 29 11.21 8.14 11.70
CA PRO A 29 12.64 8.24 11.41
C PRO A 29 12.94 8.65 9.95
N LEU A 30 12.19 8.16 8.97
CA LEU A 30 12.32 8.56 7.56
C LEU A 30 12.04 10.05 7.36
N ILE A 31 10.96 10.57 7.94
CA ILE A 31 10.63 12.00 7.83
C ILE A 31 11.65 12.87 8.56
N LYS A 32 12.10 12.46 9.76
CA LYS A 32 13.16 13.18 10.50
C LYS A 32 14.48 13.19 9.75
N PHE A 33 14.81 12.11 9.05
CA PHE A 33 16.01 12.05 8.21
C PHE A 33 15.92 13.05 7.05
N LEU A 34 14.78 13.10 6.35
CA LEU A 34 14.61 13.94 5.17
C LEU A 34 14.44 15.43 5.48
N TYR A 35 13.73 15.76 6.56
CA TYR A 35 13.28 17.13 6.84
C TYR A 35 13.79 17.70 8.17
N GLY A 36 14.42 16.89 9.02
CA GLY A 36 14.88 17.31 10.35
C GLY A 36 13.91 16.96 11.47
N ASP A 37 14.35 17.14 12.72
CA ASP A 37 13.64 16.63 13.90
C ASP A 37 12.31 17.33 14.17
N ASP A 38 12.17 18.58 13.74
CA ASP A 38 10.96 19.41 13.90
C ASP A 38 9.75 18.83 13.15
N PHE A 39 9.98 17.96 12.16
CA PHE A 39 8.93 17.34 11.35
C PHE A 39 8.39 16.02 11.90
N GLN A 40 8.61 15.73 13.19
CA GLN A 40 8.11 14.51 13.84
C GLN A 40 6.59 14.30 13.63
N VAL A 41 5.80 15.38 13.73
CA VAL A 41 4.35 15.32 13.53
C VAL A 41 4.00 14.89 12.10
N SER A 42 4.76 15.35 11.11
CA SER A 42 4.60 14.93 9.71
C SER A 42 4.93 13.45 9.51
N GLY A 43 5.84 12.88 10.30
CA GLY A 43 6.10 11.44 10.37
C GLY A 43 4.88 10.63 10.80
N GLU A 44 4.19 11.08 11.85
CA GLU A 44 2.94 10.43 12.31
C GLU A 44 1.82 10.56 11.28
N VAL A 45 1.72 11.73 10.62
CA VAL A 45 0.77 11.96 9.52
C VAL A 45 1.06 11.03 8.34
N PHE A 46 2.33 10.90 7.95
CA PHE A 46 2.78 10.02 6.88
C PHE A 46 2.47 8.55 7.20
N LYS A 47 2.67 8.11 8.45
CA LYS A 47 2.32 6.77 8.92
C LYS A 47 0.86 6.43 8.67
N ILE A 48 -0.06 7.32 9.04
CA ILE A 48 -1.50 7.13 8.79
C ILE A 48 -1.76 7.11 7.29
N TYR A 49 -1.18 8.05 6.55
CA TYR A 49 -1.43 8.22 5.12
C TYR A 49 -1.03 6.99 4.30
N ILE A 50 0.02 6.26 4.68
CA ILE A 50 0.47 5.03 4.01
C ILE A 50 -0.64 3.96 3.97
N LEU A 51 -1.52 3.90 4.97
CA LEU A 51 -2.59 2.90 5.05
C LEU A 51 -3.53 2.94 3.84
N ARG A 52 -3.71 4.13 3.22
CA ARG A 52 -4.47 4.30 1.97
C ARG A 52 -3.98 3.38 0.85
N TYR A 53 -2.68 3.15 0.77
CA TYR A 53 -2.08 2.39 -0.33
C TYR A 53 -2.13 0.88 -0.14
N SER A 54 -2.49 0.38 1.05
CA SER A 54 -2.54 -1.06 1.35
C SER A 54 -3.33 -1.86 0.30
N LEU A 55 -4.51 -1.38 -0.09
CA LEU A 55 -5.35 -2.03 -1.10
C LEU A 55 -5.24 -1.41 -2.50
N SER A 56 -4.31 -0.47 -2.71
CA SER A 56 -4.08 0.19 -4.02
C SER A 56 -3.31 -0.68 -5.02
N VAL A 57 -3.17 -1.98 -4.74
CA VAL A 57 -2.53 -2.99 -5.61
C VAL A 57 -3.34 -3.31 -6.87
N MET A 58 -4.58 -2.81 -6.96
CA MET A 58 -5.44 -2.90 -8.13
C MET A 58 -5.88 -1.51 -8.58
N ALA A 59 -5.74 -1.21 -9.88
CA ALA A 59 -6.28 0.00 -10.49
C ALA A 59 -7.80 -0.14 -10.72
N PHE A 60 -8.59 -0.06 -9.65
CA PHE A 60 -10.04 -0.34 -9.68
C PHE A 60 -10.81 0.48 -10.72
N SER A 61 -10.52 1.77 -10.86
CA SER A 61 -11.19 2.63 -11.84
C SER A 61 -10.94 2.19 -13.29
N VAL A 62 -9.69 1.84 -13.61
CA VAL A 62 -9.30 1.34 -14.94
C VAL A 62 -9.97 0.00 -15.21
N PHE A 63 -9.95 -0.90 -14.22
CA PHE A 63 -10.61 -2.20 -14.34
C PHE A 63 -12.13 -2.08 -14.49
N MET A 64 -12.77 -1.18 -13.77
CA MET A 64 -14.20 -0.90 -13.93
C MET A 64 -14.50 -0.37 -15.35
N GLY A 65 -13.66 0.52 -15.89
CA GLY A 65 -13.77 0.99 -17.27
C GLY A 65 -13.68 -0.16 -18.30
N SER A 66 -12.77 -1.11 -18.11
CA SER A 66 -12.60 -2.23 -19.06
C SER A 66 -13.76 -3.24 -19.07
N ILE A 67 -14.61 -3.26 -18.04
CA ILE A 67 -15.79 -4.13 -17.95
C ILE A 67 -17.12 -3.38 -18.18
N GLY A 68 -17.04 -2.15 -18.72
CA GLY A 68 -18.20 -1.31 -19.07
C GLY A 68 -18.91 -0.70 -17.86
N LEU A 69 -18.15 -0.36 -16.81
CA LEU A 69 -18.64 0.31 -15.60
C LEU A 69 -18.08 1.74 -15.44
N GLU A 70 -17.70 2.41 -16.52
CA GLU A 70 -17.12 3.75 -16.51
C GLU A 70 -18.00 4.77 -15.78
N LYS A 71 -19.32 4.76 -16.01
CA LYS A 71 -20.27 5.64 -15.29
C LYS A 71 -20.28 5.35 -13.79
N LYS A 72 -20.20 4.07 -13.38
CA LYS A 72 -20.13 3.70 -11.97
C LYS A 72 -18.77 4.06 -11.36
N SER A 73 -17.69 3.95 -12.12
CA SER A 73 -16.36 4.39 -11.69
C SER A 73 -16.37 5.88 -11.37
N ASN A 74 -16.96 6.71 -12.23
CA ASN A 74 -17.11 8.15 -11.98
C ASN A 74 -17.99 8.42 -10.75
N PHE A 75 -19.08 7.67 -10.58
CA PHE A 75 -19.91 7.77 -9.38
C PHE A 75 -19.12 7.42 -8.10
N VAL A 76 -18.28 6.38 -8.12
CA VAL A 76 -17.44 6.02 -6.96
C VAL A 76 -16.46 7.15 -6.63
N ILE A 77 -15.85 7.79 -7.63
CA ILE A 77 -14.96 8.94 -7.43
C ILE A 77 -15.71 10.11 -6.80
N LEU A 78 -16.91 10.43 -7.30
CA LEU A 78 -17.76 11.48 -6.74
C LEU A 78 -18.14 11.18 -5.28
N LEU A 79 -18.56 9.94 -5.00
CA LEU A 79 -18.88 9.48 -3.65
C LEU A 79 -17.66 9.63 -2.71
N SER A 80 -16.47 9.25 -3.17
CA SER A 80 -15.24 9.43 -2.41
C SER A 80 -14.93 10.90 -2.12
N ALA A 81 -15.21 11.80 -3.06
CA ALA A 81 -15.03 13.24 -2.86
C ALA A 81 -15.99 13.76 -1.77
N VAL A 82 -17.26 13.35 -1.81
CA VAL A 82 -18.26 13.72 -0.80
C VAL A 82 -17.88 13.17 0.58
N ILE A 83 -17.54 11.89 0.67
CA ILE A 83 -17.08 11.26 1.92
C ILE A 83 -15.83 11.97 2.45
N GLY A 84 -14.86 12.23 1.56
CA GLY A 84 -13.62 12.92 1.91
C GLY A 84 -13.88 14.33 2.45
N LEU A 85 -14.71 15.12 1.79
CA LEU A 85 -15.07 16.46 2.24
C LEU A 85 -15.80 16.43 3.59
N GLY A 86 -16.83 15.57 3.73
CA GLY A 86 -17.57 15.42 4.98
C GLY A 86 -16.68 15.01 6.15
N LEU A 87 -15.81 14.02 5.94
CA LEU A 87 -14.86 13.58 6.96
C LEU A 87 -13.81 14.66 7.29
N ASN A 88 -13.33 15.43 6.31
CA ASN A 88 -12.40 16.53 6.60
C ASN A 88 -13.05 17.60 7.48
N ILE A 89 -14.30 17.99 7.19
CA ILE A 89 -15.06 18.96 7.99
C ILE A 89 -15.22 18.49 9.45
N ILE A 90 -15.39 17.19 9.67
CA ILE A 90 -15.58 16.61 11.01
C ILE A 90 -14.25 16.35 11.72
N LEU A 91 -13.28 15.72 11.04
CA LEU A 91 -12.07 15.19 11.67
C LEU A 91 -10.98 16.24 11.86
N ILE A 92 -10.90 17.28 11.01
CA ILE A 92 -9.88 18.33 11.14
C ILE A 92 -10.07 19.13 12.44
N PRO A 93 -11.28 19.59 12.80
CA PRO A 93 -11.48 20.28 14.08
C PRO A 93 -11.14 19.44 15.32
N ILE A 94 -11.34 18.11 15.25
CA ILE A 94 -11.16 17.20 16.38
C ILE A 94 -9.70 16.73 16.51
N TYR A 95 -9.05 16.40 15.39
CA TYR A 95 -7.74 15.74 15.34
C TYR A 95 -6.66 16.53 14.59
N GLY A 96 -6.96 17.75 14.15
CA GLY A 96 -6.05 18.58 13.37
C GLY A 96 -5.61 17.91 12.07
N VAL A 97 -4.32 18.06 11.74
CA VAL A 97 -3.72 17.49 10.51
C VAL A 97 -3.82 15.96 10.46
N LYS A 98 -3.76 15.27 11.61
CA LYS A 98 -3.96 13.81 11.65
C LYS A 98 -5.38 13.42 11.22
N GLY A 99 -6.37 14.26 11.51
CA GLY A 99 -7.74 14.10 11.06
C GLY A 99 -7.88 14.12 9.54
N ALA A 100 -7.16 15.03 8.87
CA ALA A 100 -7.14 15.09 7.41
C ALA A 100 -6.55 13.81 6.77
N SER A 101 -5.50 13.25 7.39
CA SER A 101 -4.91 11.98 6.95
C SER A 101 -5.91 10.83 7.07
N TRP A 102 -6.61 10.72 8.19
CA TRP A 102 -7.65 9.70 8.39
C TRP A 102 -8.83 9.87 7.43
N ALA A 103 -9.29 11.10 7.20
CA ALA A 103 -10.33 11.39 6.21
C ALA A 103 -9.95 10.85 4.83
N THR A 104 -8.68 11.03 4.43
CA THR A 104 -8.15 10.55 3.15
C THR A 104 -8.03 9.02 3.10
N VAL A 105 -7.59 8.39 4.20
CA VAL A 105 -7.53 6.92 4.28
C VAL A 105 -8.94 6.34 4.16
N ILE A 106 -9.90 6.84 4.94
CA ILE A 106 -11.27 6.34 4.94
C ILE A 106 -11.94 6.55 3.58
N SER A 107 -11.79 7.73 2.96
CA SER A 107 -12.38 8.00 1.63
C SER A 107 -11.78 7.06 0.56
N SER A 108 -10.47 6.84 0.59
CA SER A 108 -9.81 5.93 -0.35
C SER A 108 -10.22 4.47 -0.16
N LEU A 109 -10.33 3.99 1.08
CA LEU A 109 -10.79 2.63 1.36
C LEU A 109 -12.27 2.46 0.99
N SER A 110 -13.10 3.49 1.19
CA SER A 110 -14.50 3.49 0.76
C SER A 110 -14.63 3.36 -0.76
N THR A 111 -13.77 4.04 -1.52
CA THR A 111 -13.68 3.92 -2.99
C THR A 111 -13.44 2.46 -3.37
N ILE A 112 -12.45 1.84 -2.76
CA ILE A 112 -12.07 0.44 -3.02
C ILE A 112 -13.23 -0.50 -2.69
N SER A 113 -13.86 -0.35 -1.51
CA SER A 113 -14.99 -1.16 -1.08
C SER A 113 -16.19 -1.07 -2.04
N VAL A 114 -16.55 0.13 -2.49
CA VAL A 114 -17.69 0.33 -3.41
C VAL A 114 -17.34 -0.17 -4.82
N SER A 115 -16.10 0.02 -5.29
CA SER A 115 -15.61 -0.58 -6.54
C SER A 115 -15.71 -2.11 -6.50
N PHE A 116 -15.27 -2.75 -5.40
CA PHE A 116 -15.41 -4.20 -5.21
C PHE A 116 -16.86 -4.65 -5.29
N PHE A 117 -17.79 -3.91 -4.68
CA PHE A 117 -19.22 -4.22 -4.75
C PHE A 117 -19.75 -4.19 -6.19
N PHE A 118 -19.43 -3.15 -6.96
CA PHE A 118 -19.88 -3.05 -8.35
C PHE A 118 -19.26 -4.10 -9.27
N ILE A 119 -17.98 -4.41 -9.08
CA ILE A 119 -17.28 -5.47 -9.82
C ILE A 119 -17.91 -6.83 -9.53
N LYS A 120 -18.13 -7.15 -8.24
CA LYS A 120 -18.79 -8.40 -7.82
C LYS A 120 -20.14 -8.55 -8.49
N ARG A 121 -20.97 -7.50 -8.46
CA ARG A 121 -22.31 -7.51 -9.07
C ARG A 121 -22.28 -7.65 -10.59
N ARG A 122 -21.27 -7.09 -11.27
CA ARG A 122 -21.16 -7.14 -12.74
C ARG A 122 -20.65 -8.49 -13.24
N LEU A 123 -19.65 -9.06 -12.57
CA LEU A 123 -19.02 -10.31 -12.98
C LEU A 123 -19.70 -11.55 -12.38
N ASN A 124 -20.59 -11.36 -11.40
CA ASN A 124 -21.21 -12.43 -10.61
C ASN A 124 -20.17 -13.40 -10.00
N LEU A 125 -18.98 -12.86 -9.67
CA LEU A 125 -17.85 -13.61 -9.11
C LEU A 125 -17.66 -13.25 -7.64
N ASN A 126 -17.28 -14.25 -6.84
CA ASN A 126 -16.81 -14.01 -5.48
C ASN A 126 -15.46 -13.29 -5.50
N ILE A 127 -15.24 -12.40 -4.51
CA ILE A 127 -14.01 -11.62 -4.36
C ILE A 127 -12.76 -12.49 -4.30
N ILE A 128 -12.87 -13.66 -3.67
CA ILE A 128 -11.80 -14.65 -3.53
C ILE A 128 -11.33 -15.18 -4.90
N ASN A 129 -12.21 -15.17 -5.91
CA ASN A 129 -11.90 -15.70 -7.23
C ASN A 129 -10.98 -14.77 -8.02
N PHE A 130 -10.98 -13.46 -7.74
CA PHE A 130 -10.14 -12.50 -8.47
C PHE A 130 -9.07 -11.81 -7.59
N PHE A 131 -9.29 -11.69 -6.27
CA PHE A 131 -8.28 -11.16 -5.36
C PHE A 131 -7.47 -12.30 -4.71
N PRO A 132 -6.14 -12.36 -4.87
CA PRO A 132 -5.29 -13.42 -4.32
C PRO A 132 -5.03 -13.22 -2.82
N ILE A 133 -6.08 -13.35 -1.99
CA ILE A 133 -6.02 -12.95 -0.57
C ILE A 133 -4.94 -13.68 0.23
N THR A 134 -4.79 -14.99 0.03
CA THR A 134 -3.76 -15.79 0.70
C THR A 134 -2.36 -15.32 0.33
N ASN A 135 -2.10 -15.11 -0.97
CA ASN A 135 -0.79 -14.66 -1.43
C ASN A 135 -0.50 -13.22 -0.97
N TYR A 136 -1.50 -12.34 -0.99
CA TYR A 136 -1.39 -10.99 -0.48
C TYR A 136 -1.01 -10.99 1.01
N LEU A 137 -1.69 -11.79 1.83
CA LEU A 137 -1.39 -11.94 3.25
C LEU A 137 0.01 -12.54 3.48
N ILE A 138 0.42 -13.52 2.67
CA ILE A 138 1.80 -14.04 2.71
C ILE A 138 2.82 -12.94 2.43
N ILE A 139 2.58 -12.08 1.43
CA ILE A 139 3.49 -10.97 1.12
C ILE A 139 3.59 -10.02 2.32
N VAL A 140 2.46 -9.60 2.89
CA VAL A 140 2.43 -8.74 4.09
C VAL A 140 3.19 -9.39 5.25
N LEU A 141 2.93 -10.67 5.54
CA LEU A 141 3.59 -11.38 6.64
C LEU A 141 5.10 -11.50 6.44
N VAL A 142 5.55 -11.88 5.26
CA VAL A 142 6.98 -11.95 4.94
C VAL A 142 7.61 -10.56 5.06
N SER A 143 6.98 -9.51 4.54
CA SER A 143 7.44 -8.14 4.67
C SER A 143 7.57 -7.71 6.14
N ILE A 144 6.62 -8.08 7.02
CA ILE A 144 6.69 -7.76 8.46
C ILE A 144 7.80 -8.56 9.14
N ILE A 145 7.89 -9.87 8.88
CA ILE A 145 8.90 -10.77 9.49
C ILE A 145 10.30 -10.29 9.13
N VAL A 146 10.56 -10.00 7.85
CA VAL A 146 11.85 -9.51 7.37
C VAL A 146 12.19 -8.13 7.95
N TYR A 147 11.20 -7.31 8.29
CA TYR A 147 11.42 -6.00 8.89
C TYR A 147 11.90 -6.08 10.35
N THR A 148 11.50 -7.12 11.09
CA THR A 148 11.81 -7.25 12.53
C THR A 148 13.29 -7.10 12.91
N PRO A 149 14.29 -7.71 12.21
CA PRO A 149 15.69 -7.47 12.54
C PRO A 149 16.13 -6.02 12.29
N PHE A 150 15.61 -5.37 11.25
CA PHE A 150 15.95 -3.97 10.95
C PHE A 150 15.42 -3.01 12.00
N TYR A 151 14.24 -3.28 12.56
CA TYR A 151 13.71 -2.51 13.69
C TYR A 151 14.64 -2.56 14.91
N ILE A 152 15.12 -3.76 15.26
CA ILE A 152 16.04 -3.95 16.39
C ILE A 152 17.36 -3.20 16.14
N LEU A 153 17.92 -3.33 14.94
CA LEU A 153 19.15 -2.64 14.56
C LEU A 153 18.98 -1.12 14.56
N ASN A 154 17.91 -0.59 13.98
CA ASN A 154 17.62 0.86 13.97
C ASN A 154 17.50 1.43 15.38
N LYS A 155 16.86 0.69 16.29
CA LYS A 155 16.75 1.09 17.69
C LYS A 155 18.09 1.09 18.42
N TYR A 156 19.00 0.19 18.07
CA TYR A 156 20.31 0.10 18.72
C TYR A 156 21.28 1.20 18.28
N PHE A 157 21.29 1.55 16.99
CA PHE A 157 22.25 2.50 16.44
C PHE A 157 21.79 3.97 16.51
N GLU A 158 20.48 4.26 16.54
CA GLU A 158 19.88 5.61 16.60
C GLU A 158 20.39 6.62 15.54
N LEU A 159 21.18 6.18 14.55
CA LEU A 159 21.74 7.02 13.50
C LEU A 159 20.73 7.26 12.37
N LYS A 160 20.41 8.52 12.08
CA LYS A 160 19.39 8.91 11.09
C LYS A 160 19.61 8.32 9.68
N TRP A 161 20.86 8.22 9.23
CA TRP A 161 21.20 7.72 7.90
C TRP A 161 21.02 6.20 7.75
N PHE A 162 21.05 5.44 8.85
CA PHE A 162 20.90 3.98 8.80
C PHE A 162 19.52 3.56 8.32
N VAL A 163 18.48 4.34 8.63
CA VAL A 163 17.10 4.08 8.19
C VAL A 163 17.01 4.01 6.66
N VAL A 164 17.69 4.90 5.94
CA VAL A 164 17.67 4.86 4.47
C VAL A 164 18.45 3.67 3.91
N ILE A 165 19.65 3.41 4.44
CA ILE A 165 20.47 2.28 4.00
C ILE A 165 19.74 0.95 4.24
N PHE A 166 19.17 0.79 5.43
CA PHE A 166 18.39 -0.39 5.79
C PHE A 166 17.11 -0.52 4.98
N SER A 167 16.47 0.57 4.54
CA SER A 167 15.31 0.49 3.65
C SER A 167 15.63 -0.23 2.33
N VAL A 168 16.80 0.07 1.75
CA VAL A 168 17.26 -0.54 0.49
C VAL A 168 17.58 -2.02 0.72
N ILE A 169 18.35 -2.33 1.76
CA ILE A 169 18.71 -3.71 2.11
C ILE A 169 17.46 -4.53 2.41
N TYR A 170 16.56 -4.01 3.26
CA TYR A 170 15.28 -4.62 3.58
C TYR A 170 14.47 -4.92 2.31
N TYR A 171 14.35 -3.94 1.41
CA TYR A 171 13.56 -4.08 0.20
C TYR A 171 14.12 -5.18 -0.71
N LEU A 172 15.43 -5.18 -0.96
CA LEU A 172 16.10 -6.20 -1.78
C LEU A 172 15.97 -7.60 -1.17
N VAL A 173 16.23 -7.74 0.13
CA VAL A 173 16.09 -9.02 0.85
C VAL A 173 14.65 -9.53 0.77
N THR A 174 13.67 -8.66 1.01
CA THR A 174 12.25 -9.01 0.93
C THR A 174 11.87 -9.47 -0.47
N LEU A 175 12.29 -8.75 -1.52
CA LEU A 175 12.03 -9.15 -2.91
C LEU A 175 12.66 -10.49 -3.25
N ILE A 176 13.90 -10.76 -2.82
CA ILE A 176 14.58 -12.03 -3.05
C ILE A 176 13.80 -13.17 -2.38
N LEU A 177 13.45 -13.03 -1.10
CA LEU A 177 12.70 -14.05 -0.34
C LEU A 177 11.33 -14.32 -0.94
N LEU A 178 10.58 -13.27 -1.30
CA LEU A 178 9.30 -13.42 -1.98
C LEU A 178 9.47 -14.08 -3.36
N ASN A 179 10.57 -13.80 -4.07
CA ASN A 179 10.82 -14.37 -5.38
C ASN A 179 11.12 -15.87 -5.35
N ILE A 180 11.71 -16.40 -4.28
CA ILE A 180 11.88 -17.84 -4.09
C ILE A 180 10.52 -18.57 -4.18
N LYS A 181 9.48 -17.98 -3.57
CA LYS A 181 8.13 -18.55 -3.54
C LYS A 181 7.33 -18.27 -4.82
N PHE A 182 7.31 -17.03 -5.28
CA PHE A 182 6.42 -16.60 -6.35
C PHE A 182 7.04 -16.64 -7.76
N LYS A 183 8.38 -16.71 -7.87
CA LYS A 183 9.14 -16.75 -9.14
C LYS A 183 8.71 -15.67 -10.15
N ILE A 184 8.44 -14.46 -9.64
CA ILE A 184 7.97 -13.33 -10.44
C ILE A 184 9.13 -12.66 -11.20
N LEU A 185 10.29 -12.56 -10.56
CA LEU A 185 11.52 -12.00 -11.12
C LEU A 185 12.39 -13.13 -11.67
N ASN A 186 12.81 -13.00 -12.93
CA ASN A 186 13.79 -13.89 -13.52
C ASN A 186 15.21 -13.34 -13.27
N ILE A 187 15.71 -13.55 -12.05
CA ILE A 187 16.98 -12.96 -11.56
C ILE A 187 18.17 -13.27 -12.49
N LYS A 188 18.23 -14.49 -13.05
CA LYS A 188 19.28 -14.87 -14.01
C LYS A 188 19.30 -13.99 -15.26
N LYS A 189 18.13 -13.59 -15.77
CA LYS A 189 18.03 -12.74 -16.96
C LYS A 189 18.39 -11.27 -16.68
N ILE A 190 18.27 -10.83 -15.43
CA ILE A 190 18.63 -9.48 -15.01
C ILE A 190 20.15 -9.36 -14.85
N LEU A 191 20.79 -10.36 -14.23
CA LEU A 191 22.25 -10.36 -14.01
C LEU A 191 23.09 -10.58 -15.28
N ILE A 192 22.52 -11.21 -16.32
CA ILE A 192 23.23 -11.43 -17.60
C ILE A 192 23.23 -10.16 -18.48
N ASN A 193 22.37 -9.18 -18.18
CA ASN A 193 22.20 -7.96 -18.97
C ASN A 193 22.77 -6.69 -18.27
N ILE A 194 23.55 -6.86 -17.21
CA ILE A 194 24.32 -5.79 -16.52
C ILE A 194 25.79 -6.07 -16.78
#